data_AF-A0A843J2G7-F1
#
_entry.id   AF-A0A843J2G7-F1
#
_cell.length_a   1.000
_cell.length_b   1.000
_cell.length_c   1.000
_cell.angle_alpha   90.00
_cell.angle_beta   90.00
_cell.angle_gamma   90.00
#
_symmetry.space_group_name_H-M   'P 1'
#
loop_
_entity.id
_entity.type
_entity.pdbx_description
1 polymer ?
#
loop_
_entity_poly.entity_id
_entity_poly.type
_entity_poly.pdbx_seq_one_letter_code
_entity_poly.pdbx_strand_id
1 'polypeptide(L)' 'MPLNLEDYTCEFCGKTCKNIIYAAFVCDDPECIEKARVARGGPGGHMKRKAEGKPIIPTDLEPMIDENKKL' A
#
# COMPACT_ATOMS: atom_id res chain seq x y z
N MET A 1 16.04 11.52 -1.13
CA MET A 1 15.82 11.37 -2.58
C MET A 1 14.32 11.53 -2.81
N PRO A 2 13.88 12.44 -3.70
CA PRO A 2 12.45 12.59 -3.99
C PRO A 2 11.92 11.31 -4.67
N LEU A 3 10.70 10.92 -4.34
CA LEU A 3 10.03 9.78 -4.94
C LEU A 3 9.40 10.21 -6.28
N ASN A 4 9.85 9.63 -7.40
CA ASN A 4 9.22 9.85 -8.70
C ASN A 4 8.08 8.84 -8.88
N LEU A 5 6.86 9.32 -9.04
CA LEU A 5 5.67 8.46 -9.14
C LEU A 5 5.62 7.66 -10.44
N GLU A 6 6.23 8.17 -11.51
CA GLU A 6 6.26 7.53 -12.82
C GLU A 6 7.06 6.22 -12.84
N ASP A 7 7.96 6.03 -11.88
CA ASP A 7 8.73 4.79 -11.70
C ASP A 7 7.87 3.65 -11.14
N TYR A 8 6.63 3.94 -10.71
CA TYR A 8 5.72 2.99 -10.10
C TYR A 8 4.46 2.80 -10.96
N THR A 9 3.90 1.60 -10.87
CA THR A 9 2.63 1.25 -11.52
C THR A 9 1.50 1.19 -10.50
N CYS A 10 0.29 1.54 -10.93
CA CYS A 10 -0.94 1.37 -10.16
C CYS A 10 -1.11 -0.10 -9.77
N GLU A 11 -1.24 -0.36 -8.46
CA GLU A 11 -1.39 -1.71 -7.90
C GLU A 11 -2.67 -2.43 -8.37
N PHE A 12 -3.64 -1.71 -8.95
CA PHE A 12 -4.96 -2.24 -9.32
C PHE A 12 -5.17 -2.43 -10.82
N CYS A 13 -4.57 -1.59 -11.66
CA CYS A 13 -4.78 -1.65 -13.11
C CYS A 13 -3.50 -1.65 -13.94
N GLY A 14 -2.32 -1.52 -13.31
CA GLY A 14 -1.02 -1.57 -13.99
C GLY A 14 -0.64 -0.31 -14.79
N LYS A 15 -1.53 0.68 -14.94
CA LYS A 15 -1.19 1.98 -15.53
C LYS A 15 -0.15 2.73 -14.68
N THR A 16 0.51 3.72 -15.24
CA THR A 16 1.45 4.60 -14.50
C THR A 16 0.81 5.17 -13.23
N CYS A 17 1.53 5.10 -12.11
CA CYS A 17 1.09 5.68 -10.85
C CYS A 17 1.12 7.21 -10.94
N LYS A 18 0.10 7.82 -10.37
CA LYS A 18 -0.03 9.29 -10.30
C LYS A 18 -0.26 9.80 -8.89
N ASN A 19 -0.75 8.94 -7.99
CA ASN A 19 -1.02 9.28 -6.61
C ASN A 19 -0.61 8.14 -5.67
N ILE A 20 -0.29 8.52 -4.43
CA ILE A 20 -0.14 7.57 -3.32
C ILE A 20 -1.23 7.89 -2.32
N ILE A 21 -2.23 7.01 -2.23
CA ILE A 21 -3.37 7.18 -1.32
C ILE A 21 -3.68 5.86 -0.62
N TYR A 22 -4.17 5.95 0.62
CA TYR A 22 -4.43 4.78 1.47
C TYR A 22 -3.21 3.84 1.63
N ALA A 23 -1.99 4.39 1.50
CA ALA A 23 -0.74 3.64 1.43
C ALA A 23 -0.68 2.62 0.26
N ALA A 24 -1.22 3.00 -0.90
CA ALA A 24 -1.11 2.26 -2.15
C ALA A 24 -0.76 3.20 -3.31
N PHE A 25 0.03 2.70 -4.27
CA PHE A 25 0.32 3.37 -5.54
C PHE A 25 -0.87 3.21 -6.50
N VAL A 26 -1.44 4.31 -6.95
CA VAL A 26 -2.64 4.29 -7.81
C VAL A 26 -2.58 5.32 -8.93
N CYS A 27 -3.33 5.07 -10.00
CA CYS A 27 -3.62 6.08 -11.02
C CYS A 27 -4.79 6.98 -10.60
N ASP A 28 -5.19 7.94 -11.46
CA ASP A 28 -6.31 8.86 -11.21
C ASP A 28 -7.70 8.23 -11.41
N ASP A 29 -7.76 6.95 -11.74
CA ASP A 29 -9.03 6.27 -12.00
C ASP A 29 -9.83 6.10 -10.69
N PRO A 30 -11.04 6.68 -10.58
CA PRO A 30 -11.85 6.58 -9.36
C PRO A 30 -12.10 5.14 -8.91
N GLU A 31 -12.18 4.18 -9.84
CA GLU A 31 -12.34 2.77 -9.48
C GLU A 31 -11.11 2.21 -8.78
N CYS A 32 -9.90 2.61 -9.22
CA CYS A 32 -8.65 2.17 -8.59
C CYS A 32 -8.49 2.81 -7.20
N ILE A 33 -8.90 4.06 -7.06
CA ILE A 33 -8.92 4.80 -5.79
C ILE A 33 -9.85 4.09 -4.78
N GLU A 34 -11.05 3.71 -5.20
CA GLU A 34 -11.99 3.02 -4.33
C GLU A 34 -11.53 1.59 -4.00
N LYS A 35 -10.97 0.87 -4.97
CA LYS A 35 -10.33 -0.44 -4.72
C LYS A 35 -9.19 -0.32 -3.70
N ALA A 36 -8.38 0.74 -3.76
CA ALA A 36 -7.36 1.02 -2.76
C ALA A 36 -7.94 1.25 -1.38
N ARG A 37 -8.98 2.07 -1.26
CA ARG A 37 -9.68 2.33 -0.01
C ARG A 37 -10.19 1.03 0.62
N VAL A 38 -10.88 0.19 -0.15
CA VAL A 38 -11.44 -1.08 0.33
C VAL A 38 -10.34 -2.10 0.66
N ALA A 39 -9.29 -2.19 -0.16
CA ALA A 39 -8.18 -3.11 0.05
C ALA A 39 -7.39 -2.77 1.32
N ARG A 40 -7.22 -1.48 1.62
CA ARG A 40 -6.40 -0.98 2.72
C ARG A 40 -7.20 -0.67 4.00
N GLY A 41 -8.52 -0.79 3.98
CA GLY A 41 -9.37 -0.72 5.17
C GLY A 41 -9.86 0.68 5.51
N GLY A 42 -10.20 1.47 4.49
CA GLY A 42 -10.79 2.79 4.65
C GLY A 42 -9.75 3.90 4.82
N PRO A 43 -10.16 5.05 5.39
CA PRO A 43 -9.32 6.25 5.50
C PRO A 43 -8.07 6.05 6.35
N GLY A 44 -8.07 5.06 7.25
CA GLY A 44 -6.93 4.78 8.12
C GLY A 44 -5.74 4.13 7.42
N GLY A 45 -5.93 3.43 6.29
CA GLY A 45 -4.88 2.62 5.65
C GLY A 45 -4.32 1.51 6.55
N HIS A 46 -4.04 0.32 6.01
CA HIS A 46 -3.65 -0.90 6.76
C HIS A 46 -4.59 -1.35 7.90
N MET A 47 -5.67 -0.62 8.20
CA MET A 47 -6.63 -0.93 9.26
C MET A 47 -7.42 -2.21 8.96
N LYS A 48 -7.50 -2.63 7.69
CA LYS A 48 -8.17 -3.89 7.32
C LYS A 48 -7.53 -5.09 8.02
N ARG A 49 -6.20 -5.20 8.00
CA ARG A 49 -5.51 -6.33 8.65
C ARG A 49 -5.72 -6.31 10.16
N LYS A 50 -5.63 -5.14 10.79
CA LYS A 50 -5.91 -4.96 12.22
C LYS A 50 -7.35 -5.36 12.58
N ALA A 51 -8.34 -4.95 11.78
CA ALA A 51 -9.73 -5.32 11.97
C ALA A 51 -9.99 -6.82 11.79
N GLU A 52 -9.23 -7.47 10.90
CA GLU A 52 -9.24 -8.92 10.68
C GLU A 52 -8.44 -9.70 11.75
N GLY A 53 -7.91 -9.03 12.79
CA GLY A 53 -7.07 -9.65 13.81
C GLY A 53 -5.70 -10.11 13.31
N LYS A 54 -5.31 -9.70 12.11
CA LYS A 54 -4.00 -9.99 11.53
C LYS A 54 -3.00 -8.89 11.94
N PRO A 55 -1.69 -9.23 12.03
CA PRO A 55 -0.65 -8.22 12.25
C PRO A 55 -0.75 -7.07 11.24
N ILE A 56 -0.29 -5.86 11.59
CA ILE A 56 -0.30 -4.73 10.63
C ILE A 56 0.69 -5.02 9.50
N ILE A 57 1.85 -5.58 9.86
CA ILE A 57 2.91 -5.95 8.92
C ILE A 57 2.65 -7.36 8.39
N PRO A 58 2.68 -7.60 7.07
CA PRO A 58 2.54 -8.94 6.51
C PRO A 58 3.61 -9.89 7.06
N THR A 59 3.22 -11.13 7.34
CA THR A 59 4.09 -12.13 7.98
C THR A 59 5.24 -12.54 7.07
N ASP A 60 5.03 -12.47 5.76
CA ASP A 60 6.02 -12.62 4.69
C ASP A 60 7.09 -11.52 4.68
N LEU A 61 6.83 -10.37 5.32
CA LEU A 61 7.77 -9.26 5.47
C LEU A 61 8.48 -9.25 6.84
N GLU A 62 8.11 -10.12 7.77
CA GLU A 62 8.78 -10.30 9.06
C GLU A 62 10.30 -10.53 8.97
N PRO A 63 10.84 -11.38 8.06
CA PRO A 63 12.29 -11.57 7.98
C PRO A 63 13.06 -10.28 7.64
N MET A 64 12.44 -9.34 6.90
CA MET A 64 13.06 -8.06 6.57
C MET A 64 13.08 -7.08 7.75
N ILE A 65 12.19 -7.25 8.74
CA ILE A 65 12.20 -6.45 9.98
C ILE A 65 13.38 -6.87 10.85
N ASP A 66 13.62 -8.17 10.97
CA ASP A 66 14.69 -8.71 11.81
C ASP A 66 16.08 -8.36 11.26
N GLU A 67 16.21 -8.20 9.93
CA GLU A 67 17.43 -7.66 9.31
C GLU A 67 17.60 -6.17 9.59
N ASN A 68 16.55 -5.37 9.46
CA ASN A 68 16.62 -3.92 9.69
C ASN A 68 16.76 -3.54 11.17
N LYS A 69 16.36 -4.40 12.11
CA LYS A 69 16.60 -4.23 13.56
C LYS A 69 18.05 -4.47 13.98
N LYS A 70 18.88 -5.06 13.11
CA LYS A 70 20.30 -5.32 13.38
C LYS A 70 21.21 -4.15 12.96
N LEU A 71 20.65 -3.10 12.37
CA LEU A 71 21.31 -1.81 12.09
C LEU A 71 21.06 -0.83 13.22
#